data_AF-U5VV66-F1
#
_entry.id   AF-U5VV66-F1
#
_cell.length_a   1.000
_cell.length_b   1.000
_cell.length_c   1.000
_cell.angle_alpha   90.00
_cell.angle_beta   90.00
_cell.angle_gamma   90.00
#
_symmetry.space_group_name_H-M   'P 1'
#
loop_
_entity.id
_entity.type
_entity.pdbx_description
1 polymer ?
#
loop_
_entity_poly.entity_id
_entity_poly.type
_entity_poly.pdbx_seq_one_letter_code
_entity_poly.pdbx_strand_id
1 'polypeptide(L)'
;MRRVALFVAVLAGALLAPAGPAFAHGGEAPDATAYSIEVTGITPAEPGLTVRTVEAGARLELVNRTGRTVEVLGYDGEPYLEVRPDGTFENVNSPSTYRNQTLDGETPVPATASSAAAPQWRRVSTEPSVRWHDQRTRWLGDDLPPQAEADPSRSHLLRDWVVPLREGVTTYEVRGTLTWEPPPLAWLWWVGALALGAVLTALGLRRPRWIGPAALLAGTITFAYAVTRASVGVSGQAPAYVAAVLAVAAGVLTWLRRAPFLLALAGAVLAVFGGFADVGVFGQAVVSFPGPSWLARVAVLIAVGAGVGMAATGVLRLRATPISSDA
;
A
#
# COMPACT_ATOMS: atom_id res chain seq x y z
N MET A 1 28.13 -24.64 -7.79
CA MET A 1 28.60 -23.24 -7.61
C MET A 1 28.34 -22.39 -8.84
N ARG A 2 28.75 -22.83 -10.05
CA ARG A 2 28.52 -22.10 -11.31
C ARG A 2 27.04 -21.76 -11.61
N ARG A 3 26.09 -22.66 -11.29
CA ARG A 3 24.64 -22.42 -11.46
C ARG A 3 24.04 -21.41 -10.47
N VAL A 4 24.56 -21.37 -9.24
CA VAL A 4 24.12 -20.41 -8.22
C VAL A 4 24.73 -19.02 -8.49
N ALA A 5 25.98 -18.97 -8.94
CA ALA A 5 26.62 -17.74 -9.40
C ALA A 5 25.93 -17.17 -10.65
N LEU A 6 25.50 -18.03 -11.59
CA LEU A 6 24.69 -17.63 -12.74
C LEU A 6 23.32 -17.09 -12.33
N PHE A 7 22.66 -17.72 -11.36
CA PHE A 7 21.39 -17.23 -10.84
C PHE A 7 21.53 -15.86 -10.16
N VAL A 8 22.56 -15.69 -9.32
CA VAL A 8 22.88 -14.40 -8.66
C VAL A 8 23.30 -13.32 -9.69
N ALA A 9 24.04 -13.68 -10.73
CA ALA A 9 24.45 -12.76 -11.79
C ALA A 9 23.27 -12.34 -12.68
N VAL A 10 22.33 -13.25 -12.97
CA VAL A 10 21.07 -12.93 -13.66
C VAL A 10 20.20 -12.01 -12.80
N LEU A 11 20.13 -12.26 -11.49
CA LEU A 11 19.40 -11.41 -10.54
C LEU A 11 20.05 -10.02 -10.40
N ALA A 12 21.38 -9.95 -10.33
CA ALA A 12 22.15 -8.71 -10.29
C ALA A 12 22.06 -7.93 -11.61
N GLY A 13 21.99 -8.64 -12.75
CA GLY A 13 21.71 -8.05 -14.06
C GLY A 13 20.30 -7.45 -14.15
N ALA A 14 19.30 -8.07 -13.52
CA ALA A 14 17.95 -7.52 -13.41
C ALA A 14 17.89 -6.28 -12.48
N LEU A 15 18.81 -6.17 -11.51
CA LEU A 15 18.98 -5.01 -10.61
C LEU A 15 19.75 -3.83 -11.24
N LEU A 16 20.51 -4.09 -12.31
CA LEU A 16 21.30 -3.10 -13.05
C LEU A 16 20.64 -2.66 -14.36
N ALA A 17 19.44 -3.17 -14.67
CA ALA A 17 18.59 -2.50 -15.63
C ALA A 17 18.41 -1.05 -15.14
N PRO A 18 18.63 -0.03 -15.99
CA PRO A 18 18.40 1.34 -15.58
C PRO A 18 17.01 1.38 -14.98
N ALA A 19 16.92 1.79 -13.71
CA ALA A 19 15.67 2.31 -13.20
C ALA A 19 15.33 3.43 -14.18
N GLY A 20 14.43 3.13 -15.12
CA GLY A 20 13.80 4.17 -15.92
C GLY A 20 13.34 5.23 -14.93
N PRO A 21 13.35 6.52 -15.33
CA PRO A 21 12.94 7.60 -14.43
C PRO A 21 11.73 7.10 -13.67
N ALA A 22 11.86 6.99 -12.35
CA ALA A 22 10.70 6.75 -11.51
C ALA A 22 9.81 7.93 -11.86
N PHE A 23 8.87 7.69 -12.77
CA PHE A 23 7.78 8.59 -13.02
C PHE A 23 7.07 8.63 -11.68
N ALA A 24 7.44 9.61 -10.86
CA ALA A 24 6.57 10.19 -9.89
C ALA A 24 5.42 10.82 -10.71
N HIS A 25 4.57 9.96 -11.26
CA HIS A 25 3.31 10.33 -11.86
C HIS A 25 2.29 10.31 -10.74
N GLY A 26 2.10 11.50 -10.16
CA GLY A 26 0.84 12.02 -9.63
C GLY A 26 -0.01 11.13 -8.73
N GLY A 27 -0.01 11.44 -7.43
CA GLY A 27 -1.20 11.28 -6.59
C GLY A 27 -1.51 9.86 -6.11
N GLU A 28 -0.52 9.08 -5.69
CA GLU A 28 -0.79 7.83 -4.99
C GLU A 28 -1.42 8.09 -3.62
N ALA A 29 -2.56 7.42 -3.39
CA ALA A 29 -3.22 7.28 -2.11
C ALA A 29 -2.21 7.09 -0.95
N PRO A 30 -2.40 7.73 0.22
CA PRO A 30 -1.57 7.43 1.37
C PRO A 30 -1.73 5.94 1.71
N ASP A 31 -0.60 5.24 1.79
CA ASP A 31 -0.54 3.80 2.08
C ASP A 31 -1.20 3.43 3.41
N ALA A 32 -1.33 4.41 4.29
CA ALA A 32 -2.03 4.32 5.55
C ALA A 32 -2.58 5.69 5.98
N THR A 33 -3.72 5.69 6.68
CA THR A 33 -4.47 6.89 7.07
C THR A 33 -5.14 6.72 8.43
N ALA A 34 -5.51 7.83 9.08
CA ALA A 34 -6.36 7.84 10.28
C ALA A 34 -7.85 7.76 9.94
N TYR A 35 -8.23 7.85 8.66
CA TYR A 35 -9.62 7.94 8.23
C TYR A 35 -10.11 6.63 7.61
N SER A 36 -11.10 6.00 8.23
CA SER A 36 -11.81 4.85 7.69
C SER A 36 -12.99 5.33 6.84
N ILE A 37 -13.02 4.89 5.58
CA ILE A 37 -14.08 5.19 4.62
C ILE A 37 -14.74 3.87 4.25
N GLU A 38 -16.05 3.78 4.47
CA GLU A 38 -16.83 2.57 4.23
C GLU A 38 -18.04 2.88 3.35
N VAL A 39 -18.28 2.06 2.33
CA VAL A 39 -19.53 2.06 1.57
C VAL A 39 -20.52 1.19 2.33
N THR A 40 -21.64 1.77 2.76
CA THR A 40 -22.70 1.04 3.48
C THR A 40 -23.75 0.45 2.54
N GLY A 41 -23.85 0.95 1.30
CA GLY A 41 -24.67 0.33 0.27
C GLY A 41 -25.06 1.27 -0.88
N ILE A 42 -25.89 0.75 -1.77
CA ILE A 42 -26.53 1.49 -2.87
C ILE A 42 -28.03 1.50 -2.62
N THR A 43 -28.68 2.67 -2.71
CA THR A 43 -30.11 2.84 -2.47
C THR A 43 -30.80 3.52 -3.67
N PRO A 44 -31.84 2.92 -4.27
CA PRO A 44 -32.28 1.53 -4.08
C PRO A 44 -31.18 0.53 -4.50
N ALA A 45 -31.23 -0.69 -3.97
CA ALA A 45 -30.27 -1.73 -4.35
C ALA A 45 -30.50 -2.16 -5.81
N GLU A 46 -29.42 -2.27 -6.58
CA GLU A 46 -29.47 -2.60 -8.01
C GLU A 46 -28.59 -3.82 -8.32
N PRO A 47 -29.17 -4.96 -8.73
CA PRO A 47 -28.41 -6.16 -9.06
C PRO A 47 -27.39 -5.93 -10.18
N GLY A 48 -26.14 -6.32 -9.92
CA GLY A 48 -25.05 -6.14 -10.87
C GLY A 48 -24.33 -4.79 -10.77
N LEU A 49 -24.82 -3.87 -9.94
CA LEU A 49 -24.10 -2.65 -9.59
C LEU A 49 -23.45 -2.81 -8.21
N THR A 50 -22.12 -2.64 -8.14
CA THR A 50 -21.39 -2.72 -6.87
C THR A 50 -20.45 -1.54 -6.72
N VAL A 51 -20.38 -0.98 -5.52
CA VAL A 51 -19.42 0.07 -5.16
C VAL A 51 -18.72 -0.32 -3.88
N ARG A 52 -17.39 -0.12 -3.83
CA ARG A 52 -16.57 -0.37 -2.65
C ARG A 52 -15.44 0.64 -2.54
N THR A 53 -14.87 0.78 -1.36
CA THR A 53 -13.63 1.53 -1.17
C THR A 53 -12.42 0.66 -1.53
N VAL A 54 -11.39 1.27 -2.09
CA VAL A 54 -10.11 0.64 -2.45
C VAL A 54 -8.96 1.54 -1.99
N GLU A 55 -7.72 1.02 -2.00
CA GLU A 55 -6.51 1.80 -1.69
C GLU A 55 -6.63 2.54 -0.34
N ALA A 56 -6.96 1.80 0.72
CA ALA A 56 -7.22 2.33 2.07
C ALA A 56 -8.25 3.48 2.12
N GLY A 57 -9.23 3.49 1.22
CA GLY A 57 -10.29 4.49 1.17
C GLY A 57 -9.99 5.69 0.28
N ALA A 58 -8.81 5.76 -0.33
CA ALA A 58 -8.46 6.87 -1.20
C ALA A 58 -9.29 6.94 -2.49
N ARG A 59 -9.84 5.81 -2.95
CA ARG A 59 -10.72 5.74 -4.12
C ARG A 59 -11.97 4.92 -3.85
N LEU A 60 -13.04 5.29 -4.55
CA LEU A 60 -14.19 4.42 -4.77
C LEU A 60 -13.95 3.61 -6.04
N GLU A 61 -14.34 2.33 -6.04
CA GLU A 61 -14.43 1.49 -7.22
C GLU A 61 -15.90 1.16 -7.48
N LEU A 62 -16.40 1.50 -8.66
CA LEU A 62 -17.70 1.08 -9.16
C LEU A 62 -17.51 0.04 -10.25
N VAL A 63 -18.22 -1.07 -10.14
CA VAL A 63 -18.30 -2.11 -11.17
C VAL A 63 -19.76 -2.21 -11.61
N ASN A 64 -20.00 -2.07 -12.91
CA ASN A 64 -21.32 -2.10 -13.50
C ASN A 64 -21.51 -3.33 -14.39
N ARG A 65 -22.35 -4.26 -13.95
CA ARG A 65 -22.74 -5.48 -14.70
C ARG A 65 -24.23 -5.52 -15.00
N THR A 66 -24.92 -4.38 -14.91
CA THR A 66 -26.37 -4.28 -15.18
C THR A 66 -26.71 -4.41 -16.66
N GLY A 67 -25.71 -4.26 -17.55
CA GLY A 67 -25.92 -4.18 -19.00
C GLY A 67 -26.41 -2.81 -19.47
N ARG A 68 -26.55 -1.84 -18.56
CA ARG A 68 -27.08 -0.50 -18.81
C ARG A 68 -26.03 0.55 -18.45
N THR A 69 -26.14 1.75 -19.01
CA THR A 69 -25.21 2.85 -18.71
C THR A 69 -25.51 3.45 -17.34
N VAL A 70 -24.52 3.49 -16.45
CA VAL A 70 -24.59 4.18 -15.15
C VAL A 70 -23.64 5.36 -15.14
N GLU A 71 -24.17 6.52 -14.80
CA GLU A 71 -23.41 7.76 -14.61
C GLU A 71 -23.11 7.97 -13.12
N VAL A 72 -21.89 8.39 -12.80
CA VAL A 72 -21.56 9.00 -11.51
C VAL A 72 -21.76 10.50 -11.65
N LEU A 73 -22.52 11.10 -10.75
CA LEU A 73 -22.77 12.55 -10.78
C LEU A 73 -21.72 13.30 -9.96
N GLY A 74 -21.29 14.42 -10.54
CA GLY A 74 -20.36 15.37 -9.96
C GLY A 74 -20.97 16.20 -8.83
N TYR A 75 -20.18 17.13 -8.32
CA TYR A 75 -20.52 17.92 -7.14
C TYR A 75 -21.70 18.88 -7.35
N ASP A 76 -21.93 19.30 -8.59
CA ASP A 76 -23.02 20.19 -8.98
C ASP A 76 -24.16 19.42 -9.67
N GLY A 77 -24.15 18.08 -9.58
CA GLY A 77 -25.13 17.19 -10.19
C GLY A 77 -24.89 16.92 -11.69
N GLU A 78 -23.78 17.40 -12.25
CA GLU A 78 -23.42 17.19 -13.64
C GLU A 78 -22.96 15.74 -13.90
N PRO A 79 -23.12 15.19 -15.12
CA PRO A 79 -22.51 13.91 -15.47
C PRO A 79 -20.99 14.01 -15.35
N TYR A 80 -20.37 13.18 -14.51
CA TYR A 80 -18.92 13.17 -14.31
C TYR A 80 -18.29 11.94 -14.97
N LEU A 81 -18.67 10.74 -14.55
CA LEU A 81 -18.20 9.48 -15.13
C LEU A 81 -19.38 8.73 -15.74
N GLU A 82 -19.11 7.94 -16.76
CA GLU A 82 -20.09 7.06 -17.39
C GLU A 82 -19.50 5.67 -17.54
N VAL A 83 -20.13 4.70 -16.88
CA VAL A 83 -19.72 3.30 -16.88
C VAL A 83 -20.74 2.52 -17.70
N ARG A 84 -20.31 2.14 -18.91
CA ARG A 84 -21.11 1.43 -19.91
C ARG A 84 -20.67 -0.04 -19.99
N PRO A 85 -21.47 -0.93 -20.61
CA PRO A 85 -21.05 -2.30 -20.89
C PRO A 85 -19.78 -2.41 -21.75
N ASP A 86 -19.55 -1.42 -22.62
CA ASP A 86 -18.41 -1.38 -23.54
C ASP A 86 -17.21 -0.58 -23.02
N GLY A 87 -17.30 0.02 -21.83
CA GLY A 87 -16.17 0.71 -21.22
C GLY A 87 -16.57 1.87 -20.33
N THR A 88 -15.55 2.59 -19.87
CA THR A 88 -15.69 3.73 -18.97
C THR A 88 -15.22 5.01 -19.64
N PHE A 89 -15.99 6.07 -19.42
CA PHE A 89 -15.79 7.38 -19.99
C PHE A 89 -15.80 8.45 -18.90
N GLU A 90 -14.99 9.49 -19.07
CA GLU A 90 -14.99 10.68 -18.23
C GLU A 90 -15.48 11.89 -19.03
N ASN A 91 -16.25 12.76 -18.40
CA ASN A 91 -16.73 13.99 -19.01
C ASN A 91 -15.66 15.09 -18.88
N VAL A 92 -14.99 15.44 -19.97
CA VAL A 92 -13.95 16.50 -19.92
C VAL A 92 -14.53 17.90 -19.69
N ASN A 93 -15.85 18.08 -19.83
CA ASN A 93 -16.53 19.33 -19.49
C ASN A 93 -17.01 19.36 -18.02
N SER A 94 -16.93 18.26 -17.28
CA SER A 94 -17.29 18.25 -15.85
C SER A 94 -16.16 18.87 -15.00
N PRO A 95 -16.46 19.86 -14.15
CA PRO A 95 -15.51 20.35 -13.15
C PRO A 95 -14.97 19.23 -12.24
N SER A 96 -15.80 18.23 -11.94
CA SER A 96 -15.45 17.09 -11.09
C SER A 96 -14.30 16.25 -11.66
N THR A 97 -14.13 16.19 -12.99
CA THR A 97 -12.99 15.52 -13.64
C THR A 97 -11.64 16.07 -13.19
N TYR A 98 -11.56 17.38 -13.02
CA TYR A 98 -10.32 18.04 -12.59
C TYR A 98 -10.19 17.99 -11.07
N ARG A 99 -11.26 18.28 -10.33
CA ARG A 99 -11.27 18.21 -8.85
C ARG A 99 -10.92 16.83 -8.28
N ASN A 100 -11.12 15.77 -9.06
CA ASN A 100 -10.87 14.38 -8.66
C ASN A 100 -9.59 13.79 -9.26
N GLN A 101 -8.81 14.58 -9.99
CA GLN A 101 -7.59 14.10 -10.63
C GLN A 101 -6.50 13.76 -9.61
N THR A 102 -6.40 14.55 -8.54
CA THR A 102 -5.52 14.29 -7.40
C THR A 102 -6.35 14.01 -6.16
N LEU A 103 -5.70 13.37 -5.18
CA LEU A 103 -6.31 13.19 -3.87
C LEU A 103 -6.67 14.56 -3.29
N ASP A 104 -5.78 15.53 -3.24
CA ASP A 104 -6.07 16.81 -2.55
C ASP A 104 -6.99 17.75 -3.35
N GLY A 105 -7.31 17.41 -4.61
CA GLY A 105 -8.24 18.17 -5.44
C GLY A 105 -7.72 19.53 -5.89
N GLU A 106 -6.41 19.74 -5.83
CA GLU A 106 -5.72 21.00 -6.14
C GLU A 106 -5.62 21.29 -7.64
N THR A 107 -6.03 20.35 -8.49
CA THR A 107 -5.93 20.54 -9.94
C THR A 107 -6.84 21.70 -10.37
N PRO A 108 -6.29 22.74 -11.01
CA PRO A 108 -7.08 23.87 -11.47
C PRO A 108 -8.15 23.44 -12.47
N VAL A 109 -9.39 23.86 -12.23
CA VAL A 109 -10.51 23.60 -13.15
C VAL A 109 -10.43 24.58 -14.33
N PRO A 110 -10.31 24.12 -15.58
CA PRO A 110 -10.31 25.01 -16.74
C PRO A 110 -11.64 25.75 -16.90
N ALA A 111 -11.62 26.99 -17.41
CA ALA A 111 -12.84 27.77 -17.65
C ALA A 111 -13.82 27.11 -18.65
N THR A 112 -13.33 26.20 -19.48
CA THR A 112 -14.16 25.41 -20.41
C THR A 112 -14.94 24.30 -19.71
N ALA A 113 -14.50 23.86 -18.53
CA ALA A 113 -15.19 22.85 -17.73
C ALA A 113 -16.27 23.52 -16.88
N SER A 114 -17.53 23.24 -17.19
CA SER A 114 -18.70 23.84 -16.56
C SER A 114 -19.75 22.77 -16.34
N SER A 115 -20.36 22.78 -15.16
CA SER A 115 -21.46 21.86 -14.80
C SER A 115 -22.70 22.03 -15.70
N ALA A 116 -22.84 23.19 -16.36
CA ALA A 116 -23.92 23.48 -17.30
C ALA A 116 -23.59 23.11 -18.76
N ALA A 117 -22.33 22.78 -19.07
CA ALA A 117 -21.94 22.40 -20.43
C ALA A 117 -22.45 20.98 -20.76
N ALA A 118 -22.80 20.76 -22.04
CA ALA A 118 -23.12 19.43 -22.52
C ALA A 118 -21.91 18.49 -22.31
N PRO A 119 -22.13 17.23 -21.89
CA PRO A 119 -21.04 16.32 -21.60
C PRO A 119 -20.24 16.00 -22.86
N GLN A 120 -18.91 16.01 -22.73
CA GLN A 120 -17.99 15.56 -23.77
C GLN A 120 -17.22 14.36 -23.23
N TRP A 121 -17.58 13.18 -23.72
CA TRP A 121 -17.04 11.92 -23.21
C TRP A 121 -15.69 11.58 -23.82
N ARG A 122 -14.71 11.33 -22.95
CA ARG A 122 -13.42 10.72 -23.30
C ARG A 122 -13.35 9.33 -22.70
N ARG A 123 -13.10 8.32 -23.53
CA ARG A 123 -12.93 6.94 -23.05
C ARG A 123 -11.63 6.82 -22.27
N VAL A 124 -11.70 6.26 -21.05
CA VAL A 124 -10.55 6.04 -20.17
C VAL A 124 -10.25 4.56 -19.95
N SER A 125 -11.23 3.68 -20.16
CA SER A 125 -11.06 2.23 -20.04
C SER A 125 -11.99 1.48 -20.98
N THR A 126 -11.62 0.25 -21.33
CA THR A 126 -12.49 -0.71 -22.02
C THR A 126 -13.30 -1.56 -21.06
N GLU A 127 -13.05 -1.45 -19.76
CA GLU A 127 -13.77 -2.21 -18.72
C GLU A 127 -15.00 -1.46 -18.23
N PRO A 128 -16.07 -2.17 -17.84
CA PRO A 128 -17.25 -1.59 -17.20
C PRO A 128 -16.99 -1.36 -15.69
N SER A 129 -15.82 -0.81 -15.39
CA SER A 129 -15.35 -0.52 -14.03
C SER A 129 -14.59 0.81 -14.00
N VAL A 130 -14.76 1.56 -12.92
CA VAL A 130 -14.05 2.83 -12.72
C VAL A 130 -13.59 2.97 -11.30
N ARG A 131 -12.40 3.56 -11.12
CA ARG A 131 -11.87 4.00 -9.84
C ARG A 131 -11.65 5.51 -9.88
N TRP A 132 -12.12 6.22 -8.86
CA TRP A 132 -11.95 7.67 -8.79
C TRP A 132 -11.76 8.15 -7.35
N HIS A 133 -11.12 9.30 -7.20
CA HIS A 133 -11.11 10.03 -5.94
C HIS A 133 -12.41 10.80 -5.78
N ASP A 134 -12.97 10.84 -4.58
CA ASP A 134 -14.18 11.62 -4.30
C ASP A 134 -13.94 12.48 -3.05
N GLN A 135 -14.23 13.78 -3.15
CA GLN A 135 -14.05 14.71 -2.05
C GLN A 135 -15.12 14.52 -0.98
N ARG A 136 -16.31 14.02 -1.34
CA ARG A 136 -17.42 13.82 -0.39
C ARG A 136 -17.08 12.78 0.68
N THR A 137 -16.22 11.83 0.36
CA THR A 137 -15.88 10.71 1.26
C THR A 137 -14.73 11.02 2.21
N ARG A 138 -14.04 12.17 2.10
CA ARG A 138 -12.76 12.41 2.78
C ARG A 138 -12.74 13.64 3.68
N TRP A 139 -11.99 13.57 4.77
CA TRP A 139 -11.64 14.78 5.51
C TRP A 139 -10.70 15.65 4.67
N LEU A 140 -11.06 16.92 4.46
CA LEU A 140 -10.28 17.89 3.66
C LEU A 140 -9.61 18.96 4.54
N GLY A 141 -9.83 18.93 5.85
CA GLY A 141 -9.18 19.87 6.76
C GLY A 141 -7.75 19.44 7.03
N ASP A 142 -6.85 20.42 7.17
CA ASP A 142 -5.45 20.17 7.52
C ASP A 142 -5.30 19.78 9.01
N ASP A 143 -6.24 20.23 9.85
CA ASP A 143 -6.28 19.93 11.28
C ASP A 143 -7.04 18.63 11.59
N LEU A 144 -6.85 18.14 12.82
CA LEU A 144 -7.63 17.01 13.33
C LEU A 144 -9.12 17.39 13.41
N PRO A 145 -10.05 16.43 13.19
CA PRO A 145 -11.46 16.68 13.47
C PRO A 145 -11.64 17.08 14.93
N PRO A 146 -12.49 18.08 15.25
CA PRO A 146 -12.65 18.57 16.63
C PRO A 146 -13.00 17.48 17.65
N GLN A 147 -13.74 16.46 17.22
CA GLN A 147 -14.07 15.28 18.05
C GLN A 147 -12.83 14.46 18.41
N ALA A 148 -11.92 14.27 17.45
CA ALA A 148 -10.66 13.55 17.63
C ALA A 148 -9.65 14.38 18.45
N GLU A 149 -9.67 15.71 18.34
CA GLU A 149 -8.88 16.58 19.21
C GLU A 149 -9.35 16.48 20.67
N ALA A 150 -10.66 16.44 20.88
CA ALA A 150 -11.24 16.35 22.22
C ALA A 150 -11.01 14.99 22.90
N ASP A 151 -11.06 13.89 22.14
CA ASP A 151 -10.76 12.54 22.63
C ASP A 151 -9.99 11.71 21.59
N PRO A 152 -8.66 11.79 21.55
CA PRO A 152 -7.85 11.08 20.55
C PRO A 152 -7.73 9.57 20.83
N SER A 153 -8.37 9.05 21.88
CA SER A 153 -8.28 7.64 22.25
C SER A 153 -9.40 6.77 21.68
N ARG A 154 -10.40 7.39 21.04
CA ARG A 154 -11.61 6.72 20.56
C ARG A 154 -11.91 7.03 19.10
N SER A 155 -12.54 6.08 18.42
CA SER A 155 -13.02 6.29 17.06
C SER A 155 -14.20 7.26 17.05
N HIS A 156 -14.26 8.13 16.04
CA HIS A 156 -15.31 9.14 15.89
C HIS A 156 -15.93 9.06 14.50
N LEU A 157 -17.24 8.79 14.42
CA LEU A 157 -17.97 8.98 13.17
C LEU A 157 -18.03 10.47 12.87
N LEU A 158 -17.41 10.88 11.76
CA LEU A 158 -17.36 12.29 11.37
C LEU A 158 -18.60 12.67 10.57
N ARG A 159 -19.01 11.81 9.64
CA ARG A 159 -20.21 12.02 8.82
C ARG A 159 -20.65 10.77 8.06
N ASP A 160 -21.92 10.78 7.68
CA ASP A 160 -22.43 10.03 6.54
C ASP A 160 -22.19 10.82 5.25
N TRP A 161 -21.95 10.12 4.15
CA TRP A 161 -21.75 10.73 2.84
C TRP A 161 -22.56 10.02 1.77
N VAL A 162 -22.85 10.73 0.69
CA VAL A 162 -23.62 10.25 -0.46
C VAL A 162 -22.91 10.60 -1.76
N VAL A 163 -22.78 9.62 -2.66
CA VAL A 163 -22.40 9.82 -4.05
C VAL A 163 -23.57 9.43 -4.96
N PRO A 164 -24.27 10.40 -5.57
CA PRO A 164 -25.37 10.12 -6.50
C PRO A 164 -24.88 9.47 -7.80
N LEU A 165 -25.64 8.46 -8.21
CA LEU A 165 -25.54 7.81 -9.51
C LEU A 165 -26.83 8.04 -10.28
N ARG A 166 -26.76 7.92 -11.61
CA ARG A 166 -27.92 8.02 -12.49
C ARG A 166 -27.88 6.97 -13.58
N GLU A 167 -29.05 6.45 -13.91
CA GLU A 167 -29.27 5.57 -15.06
C GLU A 167 -30.50 6.06 -15.82
N GLY A 168 -30.28 6.78 -16.92
CA GLY A 168 -31.37 7.48 -17.62
C GLY A 168 -32.07 8.48 -16.70
N VAL A 169 -33.30 8.17 -16.29
CA VAL A 169 -34.11 8.99 -15.36
C VAL A 169 -34.08 8.49 -13.92
N THR A 170 -33.59 7.27 -13.69
CA THR A 170 -33.53 6.67 -12.36
C THR A 170 -32.29 7.15 -11.63
N THR A 171 -32.44 7.52 -10.36
CA THR A 171 -31.32 7.93 -9.50
C THR A 171 -31.07 6.89 -8.42
N TYR A 172 -29.80 6.71 -8.09
CA TYR A 172 -29.35 5.87 -6.99
C TYR A 172 -28.38 6.66 -6.12
N GLU A 173 -28.26 6.27 -4.86
CA GLU A 173 -27.32 6.85 -3.92
C GLU A 173 -26.35 5.76 -3.46
N VAL A 174 -25.06 5.95 -3.72
CA VAL A 174 -24.03 5.25 -2.96
C VAL A 174 -23.93 5.95 -1.61
N ARG A 175 -24.17 5.22 -0.54
CA ARG A 175 -24.09 5.72 0.83
C ARG A 175 -22.87 5.14 1.54
N GLY A 176 -22.35 5.89 2.49
CA GLY A 176 -21.24 5.44 3.30
C GLY A 176 -20.94 6.34 4.49
N THR A 177 -19.91 5.96 5.23
CA THR A 177 -19.47 6.63 6.45
C THR A 177 -18.02 7.05 6.33
N LEU A 178 -17.68 8.16 6.98
CA LEU A 178 -16.31 8.61 7.23
C LEU A 178 -16.08 8.62 8.74
N THR A 179 -15.16 7.80 9.20
CA THR A 179 -14.82 7.64 10.61
C THR A 179 -13.35 7.98 10.82
N TRP A 180 -13.04 8.76 11.84
CA TRP A 180 -11.68 8.91 12.34
C TRP A 180 -11.36 7.76 13.30
N GLU A 181 -10.20 7.14 13.12
CA GLU A 181 -9.72 6.02 13.92
C GLU A 181 -8.46 6.42 14.70
N PRO A 182 -8.38 6.09 16.00
CA PRO A 182 -7.23 6.45 16.80
C PRO A 182 -5.97 5.72 16.29
N PRO A 183 -4.83 6.43 16.19
CA PRO A 183 -3.59 5.79 15.76
C PRO A 183 -3.16 4.75 16.78
N PRO A 184 -2.55 3.64 16.34
CA PRO A 184 -1.94 2.67 17.26
C PRO A 184 -0.79 3.32 18.04
N LEU A 185 -0.42 2.70 19.16
CA LEU A 185 0.77 3.06 19.93
C LEU A 185 2.05 2.70 19.14
N ALA A 186 2.46 3.55 18.20
CA ALA A 186 3.54 3.30 17.26
C ALA A 186 4.86 2.87 17.92
N TRP A 187 5.18 3.45 19.08
CA TRP A 187 6.40 3.15 19.82
C TRP A 187 6.50 1.68 20.27
N LEU A 188 5.37 1.00 20.54
CA LEU A 188 5.38 -0.43 20.89
C LEU A 188 5.89 -1.29 19.74
N TRP A 189 5.54 -0.94 18.51
CA TRP A 189 6.01 -1.65 17.31
C TRP A 189 7.51 -1.45 17.10
N TRP A 190 8.02 -0.23 17.33
CA TRP A 190 9.46 0.05 17.31
C TRP A 190 10.22 -0.70 18.40
N VAL A 191 9.72 -0.69 19.64
CA VAL A 191 10.31 -1.46 20.75
C VAL A 191 10.32 -2.95 20.41
N GLY A 192 9.24 -3.48 19.84
CA GLY A 192 9.18 -4.87 19.38
C GLY A 192 10.20 -5.18 18.28
N ALA A 193 10.38 -4.29 17.29
CA ALA A 193 11.38 -4.46 16.24
C ALA A 193 12.82 -4.45 16.80
N LEU A 194 13.12 -3.52 17.71
CA LEU A 194 14.42 -3.43 18.39
C LEU A 194 14.69 -4.66 19.25
N ALA A 195 13.70 -5.11 20.02
CA ALA A 195 13.81 -6.31 20.84
C ALA A 195 14.04 -7.55 19.98
N LEU A 196 13.29 -7.70 18.87
CA LEU A 196 13.50 -8.80 17.92
C LEU A 196 14.92 -8.77 17.33
N GLY A 197 15.41 -7.60 16.92
CA GLY A 197 16.77 -7.44 16.39
C GLY A 197 17.85 -7.80 17.41
N ALA A 198 17.71 -7.37 18.66
CA ALA A 198 18.62 -7.72 19.74
C ALA A 198 18.62 -9.23 20.04
N VAL A 199 17.42 -9.84 20.13
CA VAL A 199 17.27 -11.29 20.34
C VAL A 199 17.89 -12.09 19.20
N LEU A 200 17.65 -11.71 17.95
CA LEU A 200 18.21 -12.41 16.79
C LEU A 200 19.72 -12.20 16.66
N THR A 201 20.23 -11.04 17.05
CA THR A 201 21.69 -10.82 17.15
C THR A 201 22.31 -11.74 18.20
N ALA A 202 21.75 -11.76 19.42
CA ALA A 202 22.23 -12.63 20.49
C ALA A 202 22.12 -14.13 20.12
N LEU A 203 21.02 -14.53 19.47
CA LEU A 203 20.81 -15.88 18.96
C LEU A 203 21.84 -16.23 17.89
N GLY A 204 22.10 -15.31 16.96
CA GLY A 204 23.13 -15.42 15.94
C GLY A 204 24.53 -15.61 16.54
N LEU A 205 24.88 -14.87 17.60
CA LEU A 205 26.19 -15.01 18.25
C LEU A 205 26.31 -16.29 19.09
N ARG A 206 25.28 -16.64 19.86
CA ARG A 206 25.32 -17.76 20.83
C ARG A 206 24.96 -19.11 20.22
N ARG A 207 24.05 -19.14 19.25
CA ARG A 207 23.52 -20.37 18.64
C ARG A 207 23.43 -20.23 17.12
N PRO A 208 24.59 -20.22 16.41
CA PRO A 208 24.67 -19.85 15.00
C PRO A 208 23.73 -20.57 14.06
N ARG A 209 23.42 -21.84 14.37
CA ARG A 209 22.54 -22.71 13.57
C ARG A 209 21.12 -22.19 13.40
N TRP A 210 20.64 -21.31 14.29
CA TRP A 210 19.26 -20.80 14.23
C TRP A 210 19.08 -19.55 13.39
N ILE A 211 20.16 -18.82 13.05
CA ILE A 211 20.03 -17.57 12.30
C ILE A 211 19.59 -17.80 10.85
N GLY A 212 19.99 -18.94 10.25
CA GLY A 212 19.55 -19.35 8.91
C GLY A 212 18.03 -19.56 8.82
N PRO A 213 17.44 -20.41 9.69
CA PRO A 213 15.98 -20.55 9.75
C PRO A 213 15.25 -19.24 10.04
N ALA A 214 15.78 -18.39 10.93
CA ALA A 214 15.18 -17.09 11.24
C ALA A 214 15.18 -16.16 10.01
N ALA A 215 16.29 -16.12 9.26
CA ALA A 215 16.40 -15.37 8.01
C ALA A 215 15.42 -15.86 6.95
N LEU A 216 15.28 -17.18 6.80
CA LEU A 216 14.31 -17.79 5.89
C LEU A 216 12.89 -17.40 6.25
N LEU A 217 12.50 -17.55 7.52
CA LEU A 217 11.17 -17.19 7.99
C LEU A 217 10.86 -15.70 7.78
N ALA A 218 11.79 -14.82 8.14
CA ALA A 218 11.63 -13.39 7.95
C ALA A 218 11.46 -13.03 6.47
N GLY A 219 12.32 -13.57 5.60
CA GLY A 219 12.21 -13.38 4.14
C GLY A 219 10.88 -13.91 3.59
N THR A 220 10.41 -15.08 4.01
CA THR A 220 9.12 -15.62 3.56
C THR A 220 7.94 -14.75 4.00
N ILE A 221 7.94 -14.25 5.24
CA ILE A 221 6.88 -13.36 5.74
C ILE A 221 6.86 -12.04 4.96
N THR A 222 8.03 -11.42 4.74
CA THR A 222 8.14 -10.19 3.96
C THR A 222 7.71 -10.40 2.51
N PHE A 223 8.05 -11.55 1.90
CA PHE A 223 7.61 -11.89 0.55
C PHE A 223 6.08 -11.99 0.49
N ALA A 224 5.48 -12.74 1.42
CA ALA A 224 4.03 -12.90 1.49
C ALA A 224 3.34 -11.55 1.68
N TYR A 225 3.83 -10.71 2.59
CA TYR A 225 3.33 -9.35 2.81
C TYR A 225 3.35 -8.50 1.54
N ALA A 226 4.49 -8.45 0.83
CA ALA A 226 4.64 -7.70 -0.41
C ALA A 226 3.70 -8.22 -1.51
N VAL A 227 3.53 -9.54 -1.64
CA VAL A 227 2.61 -10.16 -2.62
C VAL A 227 1.18 -9.78 -2.29
N THR A 228 0.81 -9.84 -1.02
CA THR A 228 -0.52 -9.46 -0.56
C THR A 228 -0.81 -7.98 -0.83
N ARG A 229 0.14 -7.07 -0.57
CA ARG A 229 0.04 -5.63 -0.89
C ARG A 229 -0.14 -5.40 -2.39
N ALA A 230 0.67 -6.06 -3.23
CA ALA A 230 0.52 -5.95 -4.68
C ALA A 230 -0.82 -6.49 -5.19
N SER A 231 -1.36 -7.54 -4.58
CA SER A 231 -2.66 -8.12 -4.96
C SER A 231 -3.84 -7.16 -4.76
N VAL A 232 -3.69 -6.17 -3.87
CA VAL A 232 -4.70 -5.11 -3.64
C VAL A 232 -4.36 -3.79 -4.35
N GLY A 233 -3.39 -3.82 -5.28
CA GLY A 233 -3.07 -2.69 -6.15
C GLY A 233 -2.01 -1.73 -5.62
N VAL A 234 -1.33 -2.06 -4.52
CA VAL A 234 -0.20 -1.25 -4.03
C VAL A 234 0.98 -1.43 -4.98
N SER A 235 1.45 -0.32 -5.55
CA SER A 235 2.59 -0.27 -6.45
C SER A 235 3.92 -0.42 -5.68
N GLY A 236 5.06 -0.37 -6.39
CA GLY A 236 6.37 -0.23 -5.73
C GLY A 236 6.89 -1.44 -4.94
N GLN A 237 6.23 -2.61 -4.97
CA GLN A 237 6.61 -3.79 -4.16
C GLN A 237 7.88 -4.52 -4.66
N ALA A 238 8.43 -4.15 -5.83
CA ALA A 238 9.56 -4.84 -6.45
C ALA A 238 10.83 -4.92 -5.56
N PRO A 239 11.28 -3.84 -4.89
CA PRO A 239 12.41 -3.90 -3.98
C PRO A 239 12.17 -4.84 -2.79
N ALA A 240 10.94 -4.89 -2.26
CA ALA A 240 10.58 -5.78 -1.16
C ALA A 240 10.66 -7.26 -1.57
N TYR A 241 10.23 -7.62 -2.80
CA TYR A 241 10.40 -8.97 -3.33
C TYR A 241 11.85 -9.40 -3.39
N VAL A 242 12.72 -8.53 -3.93
CA VAL A 242 14.15 -8.82 -4.04
C VAL A 242 14.76 -8.98 -2.65
N ALA A 243 14.47 -8.06 -1.73
CA ALA A 243 14.95 -8.11 -0.35
C ALA A 243 14.54 -9.41 0.36
N ALA A 244 13.29 -9.81 0.21
CA ALA A 244 12.75 -11.04 0.76
C ALA A 244 13.41 -12.30 0.18
N VAL A 245 13.60 -12.36 -1.14
CA VAL A 245 14.28 -13.48 -1.82
C VAL A 245 15.75 -13.57 -1.39
N LEU A 246 16.45 -12.43 -1.27
CA LEU A 246 17.82 -12.40 -0.76
C LEU A 246 17.91 -12.90 0.69
N ALA A 247 16.96 -12.53 1.54
CA ALA A 247 16.89 -13.04 2.92
C ALA A 247 16.63 -14.55 2.98
N VAL A 248 15.72 -15.08 2.15
CA VAL A 248 15.49 -16.53 2.02
C VAL A 248 16.76 -17.24 1.56
N ALA A 249 17.41 -16.75 0.51
CA ALA A 249 18.65 -17.33 -0.01
C ALA A 249 19.79 -17.28 1.02
N ALA A 250 19.96 -16.16 1.71
CA ALA A 250 20.94 -16.02 2.79
C ALA A 250 20.63 -16.98 3.94
N GLY A 251 19.36 -17.18 4.29
CA GLY A 251 18.93 -18.15 5.30
C GLY A 251 19.34 -19.58 4.96
N VAL A 252 19.08 -20.01 3.72
CA VAL A 252 19.49 -21.33 3.22
C VAL A 252 21.02 -21.48 3.20
N LEU A 253 21.74 -20.48 2.70
CA LEU A 253 23.22 -20.53 2.63
C LEU A 253 23.87 -20.54 4.01
N THR A 254 23.32 -19.78 4.96
CA THR A 254 23.81 -19.74 6.35
C THR A 254 23.53 -21.06 7.07
N TRP A 255 22.38 -21.69 6.81
CA TRP A 255 22.08 -23.05 7.27
C TRP A 255 23.14 -24.04 6.78
N LEU A 256 23.55 -23.92 5.52
CA LEU A 256 24.62 -24.72 4.91
C LEU A 256 26.04 -24.30 5.33
N ARG A 257 26.17 -23.46 6.37
CA ARG A 257 27.42 -22.92 6.95
C ARG A 257 28.26 -22.06 6.01
N ARG A 258 27.64 -21.28 5.13
CA ARG A 258 28.35 -20.39 4.18
C ARG A 258 28.04 -18.91 4.42
N ALA A 259 29.10 -18.09 4.27
CA ALA A 259 29.10 -16.64 4.03
C ALA A 259 28.38 -15.70 5.03
N PRO A 260 29.04 -15.29 6.15
CA PRO A 260 28.51 -14.26 7.06
C PRO A 260 28.27 -12.89 6.39
N PHE A 261 28.98 -12.59 5.29
CA PHE A 261 28.76 -11.38 4.49
C PHE A 261 27.38 -11.34 3.81
N LEU A 262 26.92 -12.46 3.24
CA LEU A 262 25.61 -12.51 2.58
C LEU A 262 24.48 -12.34 3.57
N LEU A 263 24.63 -12.86 4.80
CA LEU A 263 23.69 -12.62 5.89
C LEU A 263 23.66 -11.14 6.27
N ALA A 264 24.82 -10.48 6.34
CA ALA A 264 24.90 -9.06 6.67
C ALA A 264 24.16 -8.20 5.62
N LEU A 265 24.49 -8.42 4.34
CA LEU A 265 23.92 -7.71 3.21
C LEU A 265 22.41 -7.97 3.08
N ALA A 266 21.99 -9.23 3.10
CA ALA A 266 20.58 -9.58 3.00
C ALA A 266 19.76 -9.02 4.17
N GLY A 267 20.33 -9.01 5.38
CA GLY A 267 19.72 -8.38 6.54
C GLY A 267 19.50 -6.88 6.37
N ALA A 268 20.52 -6.15 5.91
CA ALA A 268 20.43 -4.71 5.67
C ALA A 268 19.39 -4.38 4.58
N VAL A 269 19.41 -5.12 3.47
CA VAL A 269 18.45 -4.95 2.36
C VAL A 269 17.02 -5.28 2.81
N LEU A 270 16.82 -6.34 3.61
CA LEU A 270 15.52 -6.68 4.18
C LEU A 270 14.99 -5.58 5.10
N ALA A 271 15.83 -5.06 5.99
CA ALA A 271 15.44 -3.99 6.90
C ALA A 271 14.98 -2.75 6.13
N VAL A 272 15.74 -2.33 5.10
CA VAL A 272 15.45 -1.12 4.33
C VAL A 272 14.22 -1.31 3.45
N PHE A 273 14.26 -2.27 2.52
CA PHE A 273 13.28 -2.38 1.45
C PHE A 273 12.08 -3.27 1.80
N GLY A 274 12.23 -4.17 2.76
CA GLY A 274 11.11 -4.98 3.27
C GLY A 274 10.44 -4.41 4.52
N GLY A 275 11.09 -3.43 5.18
CA GLY A 275 10.68 -2.89 6.47
C GLY A 275 10.53 -1.37 6.47
N PHE A 276 11.62 -0.62 6.46
CA PHE A 276 11.64 0.85 6.56
C PHE A 276 10.85 1.55 5.44
N ALA A 277 10.74 0.96 4.27
CA ALA A 277 9.88 1.47 3.20
C ALA A 277 8.40 1.55 3.58
N ASP A 278 7.93 0.72 4.53
CA ASP A 278 6.52 0.60 4.93
C ASP A 278 6.28 0.98 6.41
N VAL A 279 7.22 1.62 7.13
CA VAL A 279 7.05 1.90 8.59
C VAL A 279 5.90 2.84 8.93
N GLY A 280 5.32 3.52 7.95
CA GLY A 280 4.07 4.28 8.11
C GLY A 280 2.94 3.44 8.71
N VAL A 281 2.93 2.12 8.48
CA VAL A 281 1.92 1.21 9.07
C VAL A 281 1.94 1.18 10.60
N PHE A 282 3.04 1.55 11.25
CA PHE A 282 3.12 1.61 12.71
C PHE A 282 2.39 2.80 13.31
N GLY A 283 2.20 3.89 12.55
CA GLY A 283 1.62 5.14 13.06
C GLY A 283 0.17 5.37 12.66
N GLN A 284 -0.31 4.67 11.62
CA GLN A 284 -1.61 4.92 11.01
C GLN A 284 -2.62 3.83 11.39
N ALA A 285 -3.90 4.19 11.50
CA ALA A 285 -4.95 3.27 11.93
C ALA A 285 -5.39 2.31 10.82
N VAL A 286 -5.67 2.86 9.64
CA VAL A 286 -6.08 2.15 8.42
C VAL A 286 -4.87 1.94 7.54
N VAL A 287 -4.68 0.74 7.02
CA VAL A 287 -3.55 0.34 6.18
C VAL A 287 -4.07 -0.36 4.94
N SER A 288 -3.45 -0.11 3.78
CA SER A 288 -3.73 -0.82 2.52
C SER A 288 -3.27 -2.29 2.59
N PHE A 289 -3.98 -3.12 3.36
CA PHE A 289 -3.73 -4.56 3.52
C PHE A 289 -5.07 -5.31 3.68
N PRO A 290 -5.30 -6.41 2.94
CA PRO A 290 -6.51 -7.21 3.08
C PRO A 290 -6.49 -7.99 4.40
N GLY A 291 -7.26 -7.52 5.37
CA GLY A 291 -7.45 -8.16 6.67
C GLY A 291 -7.05 -7.26 7.84
N PRO A 292 -6.85 -7.84 9.04
CA PRO A 292 -6.52 -7.06 10.22
C PRO A 292 -5.20 -6.30 10.07
N SER A 293 -5.22 -4.99 10.32
CA SER A 293 -4.06 -4.11 10.14
C SER A 293 -2.84 -4.50 11.01
N TRP A 294 -3.05 -5.23 12.12
CA TRP A 294 -1.94 -5.74 12.94
C TRP A 294 -1.05 -6.76 12.22
N LEU A 295 -1.57 -7.49 11.22
CA LEU A 295 -0.76 -8.42 10.42
C LEU A 295 0.30 -7.69 9.60
N ALA A 296 -0.08 -6.59 8.96
CA ALA A 296 0.84 -5.72 8.23
C ALA A 296 1.94 -5.20 9.17
N ARG A 297 1.56 -4.74 10.37
CA ARG A 297 2.52 -4.25 11.38
C ARG A 297 3.47 -5.36 11.86
N VAL A 298 2.98 -6.57 12.10
CA VAL A 298 3.86 -7.71 12.44
C VAL A 298 4.84 -8.02 11.32
N ALA A 299 4.40 -8.02 10.06
CA ALA A 299 5.28 -8.27 8.92
C ALA A 299 6.39 -7.21 8.79
N VAL A 300 6.05 -5.93 8.90
CA VAL A 300 7.02 -4.82 8.85
C VAL A 300 7.96 -4.85 10.07
N LEU A 301 7.45 -5.14 11.27
CA LEU A 301 8.27 -5.34 12.47
C LEU A 301 9.28 -6.47 12.28
N ILE A 302 8.85 -7.60 11.71
CA ILE A 302 9.73 -8.72 11.42
C ILE A 302 10.80 -8.33 10.39
N ALA A 303 10.43 -7.64 9.31
CA ALA A 303 11.38 -7.21 8.30
C ALA A 303 12.45 -6.27 8.87
N VAL A 304 12.04 -5.26 9.65
CA VAL A 304 12.96 -4.33 10.33
C VAL A 304 13.82 -5.06 11.36
N GLY A 305 13.18 -5.73 12.33
CA GLY A 305 13.88 -6.35 13.46
C GLY A 305 14.78 -7.51 13.04
N ALA A 306 14.28 -8.44 12.22
CA ALA A 306 15.09 -9.54 11.71
C ALA A 306 16.16 -9.06 10.73
N GLY A 307 15.84 -8.09 9.86
CA GLY A 307 16.81 -7.45 8.98
C GLY A 307 18.02 -6.90 9.74
N VAL A 308 17.76 -6.05 10.74
CA VAL A 308 18.80 -5.47 11.61
C VAL A 308 19.56 -6.55 12.38
N GLY A 309 18.86 -7.54 12.95
CA GLY A 309 19.50 -8.62 13.71
C GLY A 309 20.43 -9.50 12.87
N MET A 310 20.05 -9.79 11.62
CA MET A 310 20.88 -10.49 10.65
C MET A 310 22.08 -9.64 10.22
N ALA A 311 21.86 -8.36 9.92
CA ALA A 311 22.91 -7.41 9.56
C ALA A 311 23.99 -7.34 10.65
N ALA A 312 23.58 -7.09 11.90
CA ALA A 312 24.46 -7.02 13.06
C ALA A 312 25.20 -8.35 13.29
N THR A 313 24.50 -9.49 13.22
CA THR A 313 25.12 -10.81 13.37
C THR A 313 26.22 -11.03 12.32
N GLY A 314 25.92 -10.75 11.05
CA GLY A 314 26.85 -10.94 9.96
C GLY A 314 28.10 -10.07 10.11
N VAL A 315 27.93 -8.78 10.43
CA VAL A 315 29.04 -7.84 10.68
C VAL A 315 29.91 -8.27 11.87
N LEU A 316 29.29 -8.62 13.00
CA LEU A 316 30.04 -9.02 14.19
C LEU A 316 30.83 -10.31 13.98
N ARG A 317 30.27 -11.28 13.24
CA ARG A 317 30.99 -12.51 12.89
C ARG A 317 32.15 -12.25 11.92
N LEU A 318 31.99 -11.35 10.94
CA LEU A 318 33.07 -10.96 10.05
C LEU A 318 34.25 -10.33 10.81
N ARG A 319 33.98 -9.52 11.83
CA ARG A 319 35.01 -8.93 12.69
C ARG A 319 35.72 -9.96 13.57
N ALA A 320 35.04 -11.05 13.94
CA ALA A 320 35.60 -12.09 14.79
C ALA A 320 36.47 -13.12 14.05
N THR A 321 36.41 -13.16 12.71
CA THR A 321 37.30 -14.01 11.89
C THR A 321 38.72 -13.44 11.88
N PRO A 322 39.75 -14.17 12.36
CA PRO A 322 41.13 -13.72 12.27
C PRO A 322 41.55 -13.58 10.81
N ILE A 323 42.26 -12.50 10.47
CA ILE A 323 42.99 -12.42 9.20
C ILE A 323 44.10 -13.46 9.31
N SER A 324 44.04 -14.53 8.53
CA SER A 324 45.16 -15.47 8.41
C SER A 324 46.32 -14.72 7.76
N SER A 325 47.27 -14.27 8.57
CA SER A 325 48.57 -13.80 8.10
C SER A 325 49.45 -15.00 7.81
N ASP A 326 49.13 -15.77 6.77
CA ASP A 326 50.07 -16.73 6.20
C ASP A 326 50.42 -16.24 4.79
N ALA A 327 51.57 -15.58 4.72
CA ALA A 327 52.36 -15.30 3.53
C ALA A 327 53.46 -16.36 3.43
#